data_AF-A0A3M6VZC1-F1
#
_entry.id   AF-A0A3M6VZC1-F1
#
_cell.length_a   1.000
_cell.length_b   1.000
_cell.length_c   1.000
_cell.angle_alpha   90.00
_cell.angle_beta   90.00
_cell.angle_gamma   90.00
#
_symmetry.space_group_name_H-M   'P 1'
#
loop_
_entity.id
_entity.type
_entity.pdbx_description
1 polymer ?
#
loop_
_entity_poly.entity_id
_entity_poly.type
_entity_poly.pdbx_seq_one_letter_code
_entity_poly.pdbx_strand_id
1 'polypeptide(L)'
;MGYDYALVHLTYTLPPALLLTAIYFPLTTRLDLYKLSFLITVAVLSTIPWDSYLIRTNIWSYPPNAVLGPTIWQIPIEEVFFFVIQTYNTTLLYLLFSKPVLHSVYLVKEDKASKDGKKWQYIKFAGQALFGLAVKKGIDYIRAEGPKTYLGLILVWAAPFLFMLWSLAYQFLVRLPLTNTVLPIAVPTLYLWVVDTLALKRGTWVIEQGTKTGWELWPGLEAEEAIFFFLTNCLIVFGLVAFDNAVAILNTFPVHFRKVPALPSPALLVKALLLPAGTYDDDRILGIQQSVDRLRAKSRSFYLASSTFQGRLRIDLVILYSFCRVADDLIDNASSPAEAKTWVKKLRNFLDLSYSGDIKTEKGEIIRGSDKNRGTATLFAVQNCPPDVFLTLLLLPTDRLSKEPLAELLNGFEMDLTFSPTHPTGPIKSESDLDLYGARVAGTVALLCIQLVLYHHPLR
;
A
#
# COMPACT_ATOMS: atom_id res chain seq x y z
N MET A 1 30.96 9.88 32.27
CA MET A 1 30.14 11.02 31.80
C MET A 1 28.85 10.42 31.28
N GLY A 2 27.69 11.03 31.61
CA GLY A 2 26.31 10.61 31.27
C GLY A 2 25.94 10.55 29.79
N TYR A 3 26.82 10.08 28.90
CA TYR A 3 26.63 10.18 27.44
C TYR A 3 26.48 8.83 26.75
N ASP A 4 26.54 7.72 27.46
CA ASP A 4 26.59 6.39 26.85
C ASP A 4 25.37 6.11 25.98
N TYR A 5 24.16 6.45 26.44
CA TYR A 5 22.96 6.27 25.63
C TYR A 5 22.93 7.22 24.42
N ALA A 6 23.28 8.50 24.60
CA ALA A 6 23.40 9.43 23.47
C ALA A 6 24.41 8.94 22.41
N LEU A 7 25.52 8.31 22.83
CA LEU A 7 26.51 7.72 21.94
C LEU A 7 25.97 6.50 21.20
N VAL A 8 25.10 5.69 21.82
CA VAL A 8 24.38 4.60 21.12
C VAL A 8 23.57 5.18 19.97
N HIS A 9 22.84 6.28 20.18
CA HIS A 9 22.09 6.91 19.10
C HIS A 9 22.97 7.44 17.97
N LEU A 10 24.03 8.17 18.33
CA LEU A 10 24.97 8.73 17.36
C LEU A 10 25.65 7.65 16.51
N THR A 11 25.95 6.51 17.11
CA THR A 11 26.69 5.43 16.46
C THR A 11 25.78 4.49 15.67
N TYR A 12 24.59 4.18 16.19
CA TYR A 12 23.80 3.07 15.69
C TYR A 12 22.43 3.47 15.14
N THR A 13 21.72 4.46 15.71
CA THR A 13 20.34 4.75 15.25
C THR A 13 20.26 5.92 14.27
N LEU A 14 21.12 6.93 14.43
CA LEU A 14 21.17 8.11 13.55
C LEU A 14 21.77 7.82 12.17
N PRO A 15 22.88 7.06 12.02
CA PRO A 15 23.43 6.76 10.70
C PRO A 15 22.45 6.04 9.75
N PRO A 16 21.73 4.97 10.15
CA PRO A 16 20.74 4.36 9.26
C PRO A 16 19.58 5.31 8.98
N ALA A 17 19.18 6.17 9.93
CA ALA A 17 18.16 7.19 9.67
C ALA A 17 18.57 8.13 8.56
N LEU A 18 19.76 8.73 8.66
CA LEU A 18 20.29 9.65 7.64
C LEU A 18 20.41 8.97 6.27
N LEU A 19 20.89 7.72 6.23
CA LEU A 19 21.01 6.94 5.01
C LEU A 19 19.65 6.65 4.37
N LEU A 20 18.69 6.14 5.15
CA LEU A 20 17.34 5.85 4.69
C LEU A 20 16.63 7.12 4.22
N THR A 21 16.80 8.24 4.94
CA THR A 21 16.27 9.54 4.52
C THR A 21 16.87 9.96 3.18
N ALA A 22 18.19 9.89 3.01
CA ALA A 22 18.85 10.27 1.76
C ALA A 22 18.38 9.43 0.56
N ILE A 23 18.22 8.11 0.75
CA ILE A 23 17.72 7.20 -0.28
C ILE A 23 16.25 7.49 -0.62
N TYR A 24 15.41 7.74 0.39
CA TYR A 24 13.96 7.89 0.19
C TYR A 24 13.53 9.32 -0.15
N PHE A 25 14.37 10.32 0.09
CA PHE A 25 14.06 11.74 -0.08
C PHE A 25 13.45 12.08 -1.46
N PRO A 26 14.00 11.63 -2.61
CA PRO A 26 13.45 11.95 -3.93
C PRO A 26 12.04 11.39 -4.17
N LEU A 27 11.64 10.38 -3.39
CA LEU A 27 10.37 9.67 -3.52
C LEU A 27 9.33 10.13 -2.49
N THR A 28 9.70 11.02 -1.56
CA THR A 28 8.85 11.38 -0.42
C THR A 28 7.60 12.12 -0.86
N THR A 29 6.43 11.75 -0.33
CA THR A 29 5.19 12.52 -0.52
C THR A 29 4.58 13.00 0.79
N ARG A 30 3.61 13.90 0.69
CA ARG A 30 2.87 14.42 1.85
C ARG A 30 2.16 13.31 2.63
N LEU A 31 1.65 12.29 1.93
CA LEU A 31 1.02 11.14 2.58
C LEU A 31 2.04 10.30 3.34
N ASP A 32 3.25 10.15 2.80
CA ASP A 32 4.35 9.41 3.44
C ASP A 32 4.81 10.12 4.72
N LEU A 33 4.95 11.45 4.68
CA LEU A 33 5.24 12.27 5.86
C LEU A 33 4.12 12.20 6.91
N TYR A 34 2.87 12.19 6.47
CA TYR A 34 1.72 12.05 7.37
C TYR A 34 1.68 10.66 8.04
N LYS A 35 1.92 9.57 7.30
CA LYS A 35 2.07 8.23 7.88
C LYS A 35 3.16 8.20 8.95
N LEU A 36 4.33 8.74 8.62
CA LEU A 36 5.49 8.78 9.51
C LEU A 36 5.17 9.52 10.81
N SER A 37 4.64 10.74 10.71
CA SER A 37 4.30 11.56 11.88
C SER A 37 3.12 10.98 12.68
N PHE A 38 2.14 10.37 12.01
CA PHE A 38 1.04 9.66 12.66
C PHE A 38 1.55 8.46 13.47
N LEU A 39 2.40 7.60 12.88
CA LEU A 39 2.95 6.43 13.57
C LEU A 39 3.86 6.81 14.74
N ILE A 40 4.74 7.81 14.57
CA ILE A 40 5.58 8.31 15.67
C ILE A 40 4.72 8.81 16.83
N THR A 41 3.65 9.57 16.53
CA THR A 41 2.74 10.08 17.56
C THR A 41 2.07 8.94 18.31
N VAL A 42 1.55 7.93 17.60
CA VAL A 42 0.91 6.77 18.22
C VAL A 42 1.91 5.99 19.08
N ALA A 43 3.12 5.73 18.57
CA ALA A 43 4.17 5.01 19.28
C ALA A 43 4.56 5.72 20.58
N VAL A 44 4.87 7.01 20.53
CA VAL A 44 5.27 7.77 21.73
C VAL A 44 4.14 7.80 22.76
N LEU A 45 2.91 8.07 22.35
CA LEU A 45 1.78 8.15 23.27
C LEU A 45 1.42 6.79 23.88
N SER A 46 1.56 5.69 23.14
CA SER A 46 1.25 4.35 23.65
C SER A 46 2.37 3.75 24.51
N THR A 47 3.63 4.12 24.26
CA THR A 47 4.78 3.58 24.99
C THR A 47 5.01 4.30 26.32
N ILE A 48 4.87 5.63 26.39
CA ILE A 48 5.17 6.42 27.61
C ILE A 48 4.52 5.86 28.89
N PRO A 49 3.21 5.53 28.94
CA PRO A 49 2.60 5.05 30.18
C PRO A 49 3.15 3.69 30.63
N TRP A 50 3.46 2.81 29.67
CA TRP A 50 4.00 1.48 29.91
C TRP A 50 5.46 1.56 30.37
N ASP A 51 6.26 2.36 29.68
CA ASP A 51 7.69 2.51 29.96
C ASP A 51 7.93 3.19 31.31
N SER A 52 7.18 4.25 31.59
CA SER A 52 7.18 4.92 32.90
C SER A 52 6.83 3.95 34.03
N TYR A 53 5.92 3.00 33.79
CA TYR A 53 5.56 1.98 34.77
C TYR A 53 6.72 1.01 35.04
N LEU A 54 7.42 0.55 34.01
CA LEU A 54 8.60 -0.33 34.15
C LEU A 54 9.69 0.33 35.01
N ILE A 55 9.96 1.61 34.77
CA ILE A 55 10.95 2.37 35.52
C ILE A 55 10.51 2.54 36.99
N ARG A 56 9.26 2.95 37.22
CA ARG A 56 8.71 3.15 38.59
C ARG A 56 8.68 1.88 39.43
N THR A 57 8.55 0.73 38.79
CA THR A 57 8.48 -0.57 39.46
C THR A 57 9.84 -1.26 39.56
N ASN A 58 10.92 -0.57 39.14
CA ASN A 58 12.29 -1.12 39.09
C ASN A 58 12.32 -2.45 38.33
N ILE A 59 11.59 -2.55 37.22
CA ILE A 59 11.76 -3.66 36.28
C ILE A 59 12.88 -3.31 35.30
N TRP A 60 12.95 -2.02 34.95
CA TRP A 60 13.98 -1.46 34.10
C TRP A 60 14.63 -0.25 34.77
N SER A 61 15.95 -0.16 34.75
CA SER A 61 16.69 0.94 35.35
C SER A 61 17.86 1.40 34.47
N TYR A 62 18.19 2.69 34.60
CA TYR A 62 19.31 3.32 33.90
C TYR A 62 20.36 3.73 34.93
N PRO A 63 21.63 3.33 34.76
CA PRO A 63 22.69 3.84 35.60
C PRO A 63 22.77 5.37 35.53
N PRO A 64 22.95 6.08 36.66
CA PRO A 64 22.98 7.56 36.67
C PRO A 64 24.04 8.16 35.75
N ASN A 65 25.08 7.38 35.43
CA ASN A 65 26.19 7.79 34.58
C ASN A 65 26.01 7.42 33.09
N ALA A 66 24.88 6.81 32.69
CA ALA A 66 24.62 6.39 31.32
C ALA A 66 23.72 7.36 30.53
N VAL A 67 22.97 8.21 31.24
CA VAL A 67 21.95 9.12 30.68
C VAL A 67 22.28 10.60 30.93
N LEU A 68 21.77 11.48 30.08
CA LEU A 68 21.99 12.93 30.05
C LEU A 68 21.37 13.66 31.24
N GLY A 69 20.34 13.07 31.86
CA GLY A 69 19.67 13.61 33.05
C GLY A 69 18.21 14.05 32.86
N PRO A 70 17.82 14.76 31.78
CA PRO A 70 16.41 15.13 31.56
C PRO A 70 15.50 13.90 31.38
N THR A 71 14.34 13.92 32.03
CA THR A 71 13.35 12.84 31.92
C THR A 71 11.94 13.36 31.61
N ILE A 72 11.14 12.51 30.96
CA ILE A 72 9.71 12.71 30.68
C ILE A 72 8.97 11.57 31.39
N TRP A 73 8.18 11.89 32.41
CA TRP A 73 7.56 10.87 33.29
C TRP A 73 8.54 9.81 33.83
N GLN A 74 9.76 10.22 34.20
CA GLN A 74 10.90 9.37 34.65
C GLN A 74 11.64 8.61 33.55
N ILE A 75 11.18 8.68 32.30
CA ILE A 75 11.84 8.08 31.15
C ILE A 75 12.95 9.04 30.66
N PRO A 76 14.21 8.61 30.52
CA PRO A 76 15.27 9.43 29.92
C PRO A 76 14.87 9.96 28.55
N ILE A 77 15.28 11.18 28.21
CA ILE A 77 14.94 11.79 26.91
C ILE A 77 15.49 10.98 25.72
N GLU A 78 16.60 10.28 25.93
CA GLU A 78 17.22 9.36 24.98
C GLU A 78 16.31 8.17 24.69
N GLU A 79 15.66 7.60 25.71
CA GLU A 79 14.70 6.51 25.52
C GLU A 79 13.46 7.00 24.76
N VAL A 80 12.96 8.20 25.08
CA VAL A 80 11.87 8.81 24.29
C VAL A 80 12.30 9.03 22.83
N PHE A 81 13.55 9.44 22.61
CA PHE A 81 14.12 9.55 21.27
C PHE A 81 14.27 8.17 20.59
N PHE A 82 14.57 7.11 21.34
CA PHE A 82 14.59 5.74 20.84
C PHE A 82 13.23 5.34 20.23
N PHE A 83 12.12 5.63 20.92
CA PHE A 83 10.78 5.37 20.38
C PHE A 83 10.56 6.06 19.03
N VAL A 84 11.04 7.30 18.90
CA VAL A 84 10.93 8.10 17.67
C VAL A 84 11.81 7.53 16.56
N ILE A 85 13.10 7.32 16.83
CA ILE A 85 14.08 6.94 15.80
C ILE A 85 13.89 5.51 15.31
N GLN A 86 13.47 4.58 16.19
CA GLN A 86 13.08 3.23 15.78
C GLN A 86 11.88 3.30 14.84
N THR A 87 10.81 4.00 15.26
CA THR A 87 9.61 4.17 14.43
C THR A 87 9.94 4.82 13.09
N TYR A 88 10.83 5.82 13.10
CA TYR A 88 11.30 6.51 11.90
C TYR A 88 12.02 5.56 10.92
N ASN A 89 13.04 4.85 11.40
CA ASN A 89 13.84 3.92 10.59
C ASN A 89 12.98 2.79 10.00
N THR A 90 12.18 2.15 10.85
CA THR A 90 11.29 1.05 10.42
C THR A 90 10.25 1.55 9.43
N THR A 91 9.71 2.75 9.62
CA THR A 91 8.76 3.36 8.67
C THR A 91 9.41 3.68 7.33
N LEU A 92 10.59 4.30 7.30
CA LEU A 92 11.29 4.58 6.04
C LEU A 92 11.64 3.30 5.27
N LEU A 93 12.08 2.27 5.98
CA LEU A 93 12.36 0.97 5.37
C LEU A 93 11.09 0.34 4.76
N TYR A 94 9.98 0.36 5.50
CA TYR A 94 8.68 -0.07 4.99
C TYR A 94 8.25 0.72 3.74
N LEU A 95 8.39 2.04 3.77
CA LEU A 95 8.02 2.93 2.68
C LEU A 95 8.86 2.68 1.42
N LEU A 96 10.16 2.39 1.58
CA LEU A 96 11.06 2.06 0.48
C LEU A 96 10.60 0.80 -0.26
N PHE A 97 10.31 -0.29 0.47
CA PHE A 97 9.83 -1.53 -0.14
C PHE A 97 8.39 -1.44 -0.65
N SER A 98 7.59 -0.54 -0.08
CA SER A 98 6.17 -0.38 -0.46
C SER A 98 5.94 0.60 -1.61
N LYS A 99 6.91 1.44 -1.98
CA LYS A 99 6.73 2.46 -3.02
C LYS A 99 6.27 1.88 -4.37
N PRO A 100 6.91 0.83 -4.91
CA PRO A 100 6.51 0.29 -6.22
C PRO A 100 5.14 -0.39 -6.20
N VAL A 101 4.64 -0.77 -5.02
CA VAL A 101 3.45 -1.59 -4.87
C VAL A 101 2.18 -0.75 -5.02
N LEU A 102 1.28 -1.16 -5.92
CA LEU A 102 -0.06 -0.59 -5.99
C LEU A 102 -0.98 -1.37 -5.05
N HIS A 103 -1.14 -0.88 -3.82
CA HIS A 103 -1.90 -1.51 -2.74
C HIS A 103 -3.31 -2.00 -3.13
N SER A 104 -4.00 -1.33 -4.06
CA SER A 104 -5.33 -1.72 -4.55
C SER A 104 -5.41 -3.16 -5.09
N VAL A 105 -4.32 -3.71 -5.65
CA VAL A 105 -4.33 -5.07 -6.23
C VAL A 105 -4.37 -6.17 -5.16
N TYR A 106 -4.12 -5.85 -3.90
CA TYR A 106 -4.07 -6.80 -2.79
C TYR A 106 -5.37 -6.84 -1.98
N LEU A 107 -6.35 -5.99 -2.31
CA LEU A 107 -7.69 -6.06 -1.73
C LEU A 107 -8.40 -7.34 -2.16
N VAL A 108 -9.26 -7.87 -1.30
CA VAL A 108 -9.93 -9.16 -1.53
C VAL A 108 -11.36 -9.09 -1.04
N LYS A 109 -12.30 -9.53 -1.87
CA LYS A 109 -13.68 -9.72 -1.44
C LYS A 109 -13.79 -10.93 -0.52
N GLU A 110 -14.49 -10.78 0.60
CA GLU A 110 -14.80 -11.89 1.50
C GLU A 110 -16.24 -12.37 1.25
N ASP A 111 -16.40 -13.39 0.40
CA ASP A 111 -17.69 -14.07 0.25
C ASP A 111 -17.83 -15.19 1.28
N LYS A 112 -18.63 -14.94 2.33
CA LYS A 112 -18.86 -15.87 3.44
C LYS A 112 -19.43 -17.23 2.99
N ALA A 113 -20.12 -17.29 1.84
CA ALA A 113 -20.67 -18.53 1.31
C ALA A 113 -19.63 -19.38 0.59
N SER A 114 -18.54 -18.76 0.10
CA SER A 114 -17.47 -19.43 -0.62
C SER A 114 -16.49 -20.17 0.30
N LYS A 115 -15.85 -21.24 -0.22
CA LYS A 115 -14.73 -21.92 0.45
C LYS A 115 -13.59 -20.94 0.78
N ASP A 116 -13.34 -19.97 -0.10
CA ASP A 116 -12.29 -18.97 0.10
C ASP A 116 -12.65 -17.96 1.20
N GLY A 117 -13.92 -17.59 1.35
CA GLY A 117 -14.34 -16.73 2.47
C GLY A 117 -14.19 -17.43 3.82
N LYS A 118 -14.52 -18.73 3.91
CA LYS A 118 -14.28 -19.52 5.13
C LYS A 118 -12.79 -19.55 5.50
N LYS A 119 -11.90 -19.70 4.51
CA LYS A 119 -10.44 -19.63 4.74
C LYS A 119 -10.02 -18.30 5.38
N TRP A 120 -10.55 -17.18 4.89
CA TRP A 120 -10.27 -15.86 5.47
C TRP A 120 -10.75 -15.73 6.92
N GLN A 121 -11.92 -16.27 7.24
CA GLN A 121 -12.41 -16.29 8.62
C GLN A 121 -11.49 -17.09 9.54
N TYR A 122 -11.03 -18.27 9.12
CA TYR A 122 -10.07 -19.05 9.90
C TYR A 122 -8.76 -18.31 10.12
N ILE A 123 -8.20 -17.65 9.09
CA ILE A 123 -6.98 -16.84 9.21
C ILE A 123 -7.19 -15.70 10.22
N LYS A 124 -8.32 -14.99 10.12
CA LYS A 124 -8.68 -13.94 11.06
C LYS A 124 -8.75 -14.46 12.48
N PHE A 125 -9.52 -15.53 12.72
CA PHE A 125 -9.68 -16.14 14.04
C PHE A 125 -8.38 -16.70 14.58
N ALA A 126 -7.51 -17.29 13.75
CA ALA A 126 -6.23 -17.82 14.18
C ALA A 126 -5.32 -16.72 14.75
N GLY A 127 -5.18 -15.59 14.06
CA GLY A 127 -4.40 -14.47 14.60
C GLY A 127 -5.06 -13.80 15.80
N GLN A 128 -6.39 -13.69 15.84
CA GLN A 128 -7.13 -13.22 17.02
C GLN A 128 -6.89 -14.14 18.23
N ALA A 129 -6.96 -15.45 18.04
CA ALA A 129 -6.68 -16.43 19.08
C ALA A 129 -5.23 -16.36 19.54
N LEU A 130 -4.27 -16.23 18.62
CA LEU A 130 -2.86 -16.08 18.94
C LEU A 130 -2.61 -14.87 19.84
N PHE A 131 -3.07 -13.67 19.44
CA PHE A 131 -2.86 -12.46 20.23
C PHE A 131 -3.72 -12.44 21.50
N GLY A 132 -4.93 -12.98 21.47
CA GLY A 132 -5.77 -13.11 22.66
C GLY A 132 -5.16 -14.03 23.72
N LEU A 133 -4.56 -15.15 23.29
CA LEU A 133 -3.80 -16.03 24.17
C LEU A 133 -2.52 -15.38 24.68
N ALA A 134 -1.84 -14.58 23.86
CA ALA A 134 -0.67 -13.80 24.28
C ALA A 134 -1.03 -12.78 25.38
N VAL A 135 -2.15 -12.05 25.25
CA VAL A 135 -2.66 -11.16 26.30
C VAL A 135 -2.96 -11.94 27.58
N LYS A 136 -3.69 -13.06 27.47
CA LYS A 136 -4.01 -13.91 28.62
C LYS A 136 -2.75 -14.37 29.34
N LYS A 137 -1.76 -14.87 28.59
CA LYS A 137 -0.48 -15.31 29.16
C LYS A 137 0.31 -14.17 29.78
N GLY A 138 0.27 -12.98 29.18
CA GLY A 138 0.88 -11.79 29.76
C GLY A 138 0.29 -11.44 31.13
N ILE A 139 -1.04 -11.48 31.25
CA ILE A 139 -1.75 -11.28 32.52
C ILE A 139 -1.38 -12.36 33.54
N ASP A 140 -1.36 -13.63 33.13
CA ASP A 140 -0.99 -14.75 34.00
C ASP A 140 0.45 -14.58 34.55
N TYR A 141 1.39 -14.10 33.73
CA TYR A 141 2.77 -13.84 34.14
C TYR A 141 2.91 -12.68 35.11
N ILE A 142 2.17 -11.58 34.89
CA ILE A 142 2.17 -10.43 35.80
C ILE A 142 1.60 -10.85 37.17
N ARG A 143 0.49 -11.61 37.19
CA ARG A 143 -0.14 -12.10 38.43
C ARG A 143 0.72 -13.07 39.23
N ALA A 144 1.66 -13.75 38.59
CA ALA A 144 2.57 -14.67 39.25
C ALA A 144 3.69 -13.94 40.01
N GLU A 145 3.89 -12.63 39.76
CA GLU A 145 4.87 -11.76 40.45
C GLU A 145 6.28 -12.38 40.51
N GLY A 146 6.72 -12.99 39.42
CA GLY A 146 7.94 -13.79 39.37
C GLY A 146 8.84 -13.50 38.16
N PRO A 147 9.67 -14.48 37.74
CA PRO A 147 10.69 -14.30 36.69
C PRO A 147 10.11 -14.18 35.26
N LYS A 148 8.81 -13.87 35.12
CA LYS A 148 8.17 -13.64 33.81
C LYS A 148 7.41 -12.32 33.78
N THR A 149 7.51 -11.53 34.84
CA THR A 149 6.76 -10.27 34.98
C THR A 149 7.12 -9.32 33.84
N TYR A 150 8.40 -9.21 33.47
CA TYR A 150 8.81 -8.33 32.38
C TYR A 150 8.24 -8.77 31.02
N LEU A 151 8.38 -10.06 30.68
CA LEU A 151 7.74 -10.64 29.49
C LEU A 151 6.22 -10.43 29.50
N GLY A 152 5.59 -10.59 30.66
CA GLY A 152 4.15 -10.38 30.83
C GLY A 152 3.73 -8.95 30.49
N LEU A 153 4.48 -7.95 30.95
CA LEU A 153 4.23 -6.55 30.67
C LEU A 153 4.44 -6.19 29.19
N ILE A 154 5.44 -6.77 28.52
CA ILE A 154 5.62 -6.63 27.06
C ILE A 154 4.36 -7.15 26.34
N LEU A 155 3.90 -8.35 26.69
CA LEU A 155 2.76 -8.99 26.03
C LEU A 155 1.43 -8.26 26.26
N VAL A 156 1.14 -7.82 27.49
CA VAL A 156 -0.09 -7.08 27.81
C VAL A 156 -0.12 -5.71 27.12
N TRP A 157 1.03 -5.10 26.87
CA TRP A 157 1.11 -3.85 26.13
C TRP A 157 0.98 -4.06 24.61
N ALA A 158 1.79 -4.93 24.01
CA ALA A 158 1.86 -5.04 22.55
C ALA A 158 0.70 -5.86 21.93
N ALA A 159 0.32 -6.97 22.56
CA ALA A 159 -0.62 -7.92 21.96
C ALA A 159 -2.04 -7.35 21.73
N PRO A 160 -2.61 -6.44 22.56
CA PRO A 160 -3.90 -5.81 22.26
C PRO A 160 -3.89 -4.98 20.98
N PHE A 161 -2.81 -4.22 20.72
CA PHE A 161 -2.67 -3.47 19.48
C PHE A 161 -2.54 -4.41 18.28
N LEU A 162 -1.72 -5.47 18.39
CA LEU A 162 -1.59 -6.47 17.32
C LEU A 162 -2.90 -7.21 17.05
N PHE A 163 -3.66 -7.55 18.09
CA PHE A 163 -5.00 -8.13 17.97
C PHE A 163 -5.93 -7.22 17.16
N MET A 164 -5.96 -5.92 17.49
CA MET A 164 -6.78 -4.93 16.80
C MET A 164 -6.33 -4.76 15.34
N LEU A 165 -5.03 -4.55 15.10
CA LEU A 165 -4.46 -4.35 13.77
C LEU A 165 -4.68 -5.57 12.88
N TRP A 166 -4.47 -6.78 13.41
CA TRP A 166 -4.80 -8.02 12.71
C TRP A 166 -6.29 -8.07 12.36
N SER A 167 -7.17 -7.80 13.34
CA SER A 167 -8.62 -7.85 13.13
C SER A 167 -9.11 -6.92 12.02
N LEU A 168 -8.43 -5.78 11.82
CA LEU A 168 -8.76 -4.76 10.82
C LEU A 168 -8.06 -5.00 9.46
N ALA A 169 -6.87 -5.61 9.43
CA ALA A 169 -6.04 -5.66 8.24
C ALA A 169 -5.48 -7.05 7.87
N TYR A 170 -5.98 -8.14 8.46
CA TYR A 170 -5.45 -9.50 8.26
C TYR A 170 -5.32 -9.92 6.78
N GLN A 171 -6.31 -9.64 5.93
CA GLN A 171 -6.27 -10.00 4.50
C GLN A 171 -5.09 -9.30 3.81
N PHE A 172 -4.88 -8.03 4.16
CA PHE A 172 -3.85 -7.20 3.59
C PHE A 172 -2.46 -7.60 4.09
N LEU A 173 -2.32 -7.85 5.40
CA LEU A 173 -1.08 -8.37 6.01
C LEU A 173 -0.62 -9.68 5.38
N VAL A 174 -1.55 -10.60 5.08
CA VAL A 174 -1.26 -11.91 4.50
C VAL A 174 -0.97 -11.85 3.00
N ARG A 175 -1.64 -10.95 2.27
CA ARG A 175 -1.50 -10.86 0.80
C ARG A 175 -0.34 -9.99 0.34
N LEU A 176 0.09 -9.01 1.14
CA LEU A 176 1.21 -8.16 0.75
C LEU A 176 2.49 -9.00 0.54
N PRO A 177 3.36 -8.59 -0.39
CA PRO A 177 4.65 -9.27 -0.57
C PRO A 177 5.44 -9.31 0.74
N LEU A 178 6.16 -10.39 0.99
CA LEU A 178 6.99 -10.54 2.20
C LEU A 178 8.08 -9.45 2.29
N THR A 179 8.47 -8.87 1.16
CA THR A 179 9.38 -7.70 1.12
C THR A 179 8.80 -6.46 1.79
N ASN A 180 7.47 -6.35 1.87
CA ASN A 180 6.78 -5.21 2.46
C ASN A 180 6.45 -5.42 3.94
N THR A 181 6.34 -6.68 4.37
CA THR A 181 5.94 -7.02 5.74
C THR A 181 7.10 -7.62 6.53
N VAL A 182 7.68 -8.72 6.06
CA VAL A 182 8.73 -9.45 6.79
C VAL A 182 10.05 -8.68 6.80
N LEU A 183 10.51 -8.12 5.68
CA LEU A 183 11.81 -7.41 5.66
C LEU A 183 11.82 -6.17 6.56
N PRO A 184 10.80 -5.29 6.54
CA PRO A 184 10.75 -4.14 7.44
C PRO A 184 10.55 -4.52 8.91
N ILE A 185 10.16 -5.75 9.23
CA ILE A 185 10.16 -6.26 10.61
C ILE A 185 11.55 -6.83 10.94
N ALA A 186 12.02 -7.78 10.14
CA ALA A 186 13.20 -8.60 10.43
C ALA A 186 14.48 -7.78 10.43
N VAL A 187 14.69 -6.89 9.45
CA VAL A 187 15.92 -6.11 9.34
C VAL A 187 16.16 -5.20 10.56
N PRO A 188 15.22 -4.31 10.96
CA PRO A 188 15.43 -3.50 12.16
C PRO A 188 15.43 -4.34 13.43
N THR A 189 14.68 -5.44 13.50
CA THR A 189 14.69 -6.34 14.68
C THR A 189 16.07 -6.94 14.89
N LEU A 190 16.64 -7.58 13.86
CA LEU A 190 17.97 -8.20 13.93
C LEU A 190 19.06 -7.14 14.17
N TYR A 191 18.91 -5.96 13.58
CA TYR A 191 19.83 -4.85 13.81
C TYR A 191 19.80 -4.41 15.28
N LEU A 192 18.61 -4.19 15.84
CA LEU A 192 18.44 -3.76 17.23
C LEU A 192 18.86 -4.84 18.23
N TRP A 193 18.68 -6.13 17.93
CA TRP A 193 19.23 -7.21 18.75
C TRP A 193 20.75 -7.11 18.90
N VAL A 194 21.46 -6.76 17.81
CA VAL A 194 22.91 -6.55 17.85
C VAL A 194 23.26 -5.31 18.66
N VAL A 195 22.56 -4.19 18.44
CA VAL A 195 22.80 -2.93 19.16
C VAL A 195 22.56 -3.09 20.66
N ASP A 196 21.47 -3.74 21.04
CA ASP A 196 21.09 -4.00 22.43
C ASP A 196 22.12 -4.91 23.12
N THR A 197 22.55 -5.99 22.46
CA THR A 197 23.62 -6.85 22.99
C THR A 197 24.90 -6.05 23.29
N LEU A 198 25.25 -5.09 22.44
CA LEU A 198 26.42 -4.24 22.65
C LEU A 198 26.20 -3.22 23.77
N ALA A 199 24.99 -2.69 23.93
CA ALA A 199 24.65 -1.72 24.95
C ALA A 199 24.53 -2.34 26.35
N LEU A 200 23.92 -3.53 26.46
CA LEU A 200 23.87 -4.33 27.69
C LEU A 200 25.26 -4.74 28.15
N LYS A 201 26.14 -5.18 27.24
CA LYS A 201 27.55 -5.49 27.57
C LYS A 201 28.33 -4.30 28.08
N ARG A 202 27.93 -3.07 27.71
CA ARG A 202 28.51 -1.82 28.20
C ARG A 202 27.84 -1.32 29.49
N GLY A 203 26.75 -1.95 29.94
CA GLY A 203 25.98 -1.54 31.11
C GLY A 203 25.21 -0.23 30.89
N THR A 204 24.77 0.05 29.66
CA THR A 204 24.06 1.31 29.34
C THR A 204 22.67 1.35 29.99
N TRP A 205 22.03 0.18 30.12
CA TRP A 205 20.80 -0.05 30.87
C TRP A 205 20.86 -1.44 31.51
N VAL A 206 20.04 -1.65 32.55
CA VAL A 206 20.03 -2.89 33.34
C VAL A 206 18.60 -3.36 33.55
N ILE A 207 18.37 -4.65 33.29
CA ILE A 207 17.11 -5.34 33.58
C ILE A 207 17.26 -6.04 34.93
N GLU A 208 16.41 -5.68 35.88
CA GLU A 208 16.54 -6.12 37.28
C GLU A 208 16.42 -7.63 37.43
N GLN A 209 17.24 -8.18 38.32
CA GLN A 209 17.28 -9.62 38.58
C GLN A 209 15.99 -10.05 39.33
N GLY A 210 15.36 -11.13 38.87
CA GLY A 210 14.15 -11.70 39.50
C GLY A 210 12.83 -11.44 38.75
N THR A 211 12.81 -10.53 37.78
CA THR A 211 11.63 -10.25 36.94
C THR A 211 11.73 -10.82 35.52
N LYS A 212 12.93 -11.25 35.12
CA LYS A 212 13.28 -11.86 33.83
C LYS A 212 13.41 -13.38 33.89
N THR A 213 13.19 -14.03 32.75
CA THR A 213 13.17 -15.50 32.60
C THR A 213 14.54 -16.15 32.78
N GLY A 214 15.61 -15.38 32.55
CA GLY A 214 16.97 -15.88 32.49
C GLY A 214 17.29 -16.62 31.19
N TRP A 215 16.43 -16.56 30.17
CA TRP A 215 16.70 -17.11 28.86
C TRP A 215 17.40 -16.08 27.98
N GLU A 216 18.51 -16.49 27.37
CA GLU A 216 19.24 -15.68 26.40
C GLU A 216 19.20 -16.38 25.03
N LEU A 217 18.96 -15.63 23.95
CA LEU A 217 19.06 -16.16 22.59
C LEU A 217 20.53 -16.42 22.22
N TRP A 218 21.40 -15.53 22.67
CA TRP A 218 22.86 -15.66 22.63
C TRP A 218 23.47 -14.83 23.76
N PRO A 219 24.77 -14.99 24.08
CA PRO A 219 25.38 -14.32 25.22
C PRO A 219 25.20 -12.80 25.22
N GLY A 220 24.38 -12.32 26.16
CA GLY A 220 24.05 -10.89 26.35
C GLY A 220 22.83 -10.37 25.59
N LEU A 221 22.01 -11.24 24.97
CA LEU A 221 20.68 -10.88 24.43
C LEU A 221 19.60 -11.68 25.16
N GLU A 222 18.90 -11.00 26.06
CA GLU A 222 17.79 -11.59 26.80
C GLU A 222 16.59 -11.85 25.88
N ALA A 223 15.84 -12.93 26.15
CA ALA A 223 14.70 -13.32 25.33
C ALA A 223 13.58 -12.26 25.33
N GLU A 224 13.40 -11.58 26.44
CA GLU A 224 12.44 -10.48 26.60
C GLU A 224 12.78 -9.31 25.67
N GLU A 225 14.03 -8.86 25.62
CA GLU A 225 14.49 -7.80 24.71
C GLU A 225 14.33 -8.23 23.25
N ALA A 226 14.68 -9.48 22.93
CA ALA A 226 14.52 -10.00 21.58
C ALA A 226 13.04 -9.95 21.12
N ILE A 227 12.13 -10.36 22.00
CA ILE A 227 10.68 -10.31 21.80
C ILE A 227 10.20 -8.86 21.74
N PHE A 228 10.70 -7.97 22.60
CA PHE A 228 10.35 -6.55 22.61
C PHE A 228 10.66 -5.88 21.27
N PHE A 229 11.90 -5.98 20.77
CA PHE A 229 12.27 -5.40 19.46
C PHE A 229 11.49 -6.03 18.31
N PHE A 230 11.21 -7.33 18.37
CA PHE A 230 10.38 -7.98 17.35
C PHE A 230 8.95 -7.45 17.36
N LEU A 231 8.30 -7.38 18.52
CA LEU A 231 6.92 -6.95 18.65
C LEU A 231 6.75 -5.46 18.35
N THR A 232 7.69 -4.60 18.77
CA THR A 232 7.67 -3.16 18.44
C THR A 232 7.77 -2.93 16.93
N ASN A 233 8.67 -3.65 16.22
CA ASN A 233 8.72 -3.59 14.77
C ASN A 233 7.47 -4.17 14.09
N CYS A 234 6.86 -5.23 14.66
CA CYS A 234 5.57 -5.73 14.20
C CYS A 234 4.46 -4.68 14.37
N LEU A 235 4.40 -3.98 15.49
CA LEU A 235 3.41 -2.92 15.74
C LEU A 235 3.51 -1.80 14.71
N ILE A 236 4.74 -1.33 14.44
CA ILE A 236 4.99 -0.28 13.46
C ILE A 236 4.54 -0.73 12.07
N VAL A 237 5.00 -1.91 11.62
CA VAL A 237 4.69 -2.41 10.27
C VAL A 237 3.21 -2.76 10.13
N PHE A 238 2.58 -3.37 11.14
CA PHE A 238 1.15 -3.68 11.09
C PHE A 238 0.30 -2.40 11.10
N GLY A 239 0.73 -1.37 11.82
CA GLY A 239 0.10 -0.03 11.79
C GLY A 239 0.19 0.61 10.41
N LEU A 240 1.35 0.55 9.77
CA LEU A 240 1.56 1.05 8.40
C LEU A 240 0.74 0.27 7.37
N VAL A 241 0.69 -1.06 7.48
CA VAL A 241 -0.12 -1.92 6.61
C VAL A 241 -1.61 -1.62 6.79
N ALA A 242 -2.10 -1.41 8.02
CA ALA A 242 -3.47 -1.02 8.27
C ALA A 242 -3.78 0.36 7.66
N PHE A 243 -2.85 1.31 7.75
CA PHE A 243 -2.98 2.62 7.09
C PHE A 243 -3.06 2.47 5.57
N ASP A 244 -2.17 1.70 4.96
CA ASP A 244 -2.16 1.46 3.51
C ASP A 244 -3.39 0.70 3.03
N ASN A 245 -3.89 -0.26 3.82
CA ASN A 245 -5.16 -0.93 3.55
C ASN A 245 -6.31 0.07 3.49
N ALA A 246 -6.42 0.95 4.50
CA ALA A 246 -7.44 1.98 4.55
C ALA A 246 -7.37 2.92 3.32
N VAL A 247 -6.17 3.40 2.97
CA VAL A 247 -5.96 4.24 1.79
C VAL A 247 -6.27 3.49 0.49
N ALA A 248 -5.94 2.22 0.39
CA ALA A 248 -6.27 1.38 -0.76
C ALA A 248 -7.79 1.27 -0.92
N ILE A 249 -8.53 1.02 0.16
CA ILE A 249 -10.00 0.95 0.16
C ILE A 249 -10.60 2.29 -0.29
N LEU A 250 -10.15 3.41 0.27
CA LEU A 250 -10.61 4.77 -0.09
C LEU A 250 -10.42 5.07 -1.59
N ASN A 251 -9.26 4.70 -2.14
CA ASN A 251 -8.94 4.97 -3.54
C ASN A 251 -9.63 3.99 -4.51
N THR A 252 -9.80 2.74 -4.09
CA THR A 252 -10.32 1.66 -4.96
C THR A 252 -11.83 1.76 -5.11
N PHE A 253 -12.60 2.23 -4.13
CA PHE A 253 -14.07 2.21 -4.21
C PHE A 253 -14.72 3.61 -4.22
N PRO A 254 -14.75 4.32 -5.37
CA PRO A 254 -15.42 5.60 -5.51
C PRO A 254 -16.92 5.59 -5.15
N VAL A 255 -17.59 4.45 -5.29
CA VAL A 255 -19.01 4.27 -4.94
C VAL A 255 -19.25 4.52 -3.45
N HIS A 256 -18.36 3.98 -2.59
CA HIS A 256 -18.42 4.17 -1.14
C HIS A 256 -17.76 5.49 -0.71
N PHE A 257 -16.70 5.91 -1.40
CA PHE A 257 -15.89 7.06 -1.03
C PHE A 257 -15.76 8.02 -2.20
N ARG A 258 -16.76 8.87 -2.47
CA ARG A 258 -16.72 9.72 -3.67
C ARG A 258 -15.52 10.66 -3.73
N LYS A 259 -15.22 11.34 -2.64
CA LYS A 259 -14.07 12.26 -2.50
C LYS A 259 -13.09 11.72 -1.47
N VAL A 260 -11.81 11.69 -1.81
CA VAL A 260 -10.73 11.26 -0.92
C VAL A 260 -9.77 12.44 -0.76
N PRO A 261 -9.62 13.00 0.44
CA PRO A 261 -8.65 14.07 0.68
C PRO A 261 -7.22 13.52 0.53
N ALA A 262 -6.27 14.40 0.19
CA ALA A 262 -4.86 14.03 0.08
C ALA A 262 -4.30 13.46 1.40
N LEU A 263 -4.78 13.97 2.53
CA LEU A 263 -4.46 13.50 3.88
C LEU A 263 -5.76 13.07 4.58
N PRO A 264 -6.13 11.78 4.56
CA PRO A 264 -7.35 11.29 5.19
C PRO A 264 -7.28 11.37 6.72
N SER A 265 -8.37 11.81 7.34
CA SER A 265 -8.46 11.85 8.81
C SER A 265 -8.46 10.43 9.40
N PRO A 266 -8.01 10.25 10.65
CA PRO A 266 -8.05 8.95 11.33
C PRO A 266 -9.45 8.32 11.33
N ALA A 267 -10.50 9.12 11.53
CA ALA A 267 -11.88 8.65 11.48
C ALA A 267 -12.27 8.10 10.09
N LEU A 268 -11.80 8.73 9.01
CA LEU A 268 -12.04 8.26 7.65
C LEU A 268 -11.26 6.97 7.36
N LEU A 269 -10.03 6.85 7.85
CA LEU A 269 -9.23 5.62 7.74
C LEU A 269 -9.92 4.44 8.47
N VAL A 270 -10.40 4.66 9.69
CA VAL A 270 -11.17 3.65 10.44
C VAL A 270 -12.45 3.29 9.71
N LYS A 271 -13.19 4.27 9.18
CA LYS A 271 -14.40 4.01 8.37
C LYS A 271 -14.09 3.12 7.16
N ALA A 272 -12.94 3.31 6.51
CA ALA A 272 -12.50 2.47 5.41
C ALA A 272 -12.19 1.04 5.86
N LEU A 273 -11.44 0.86 6.95
CA LEU A 273 -11.11 -0.46 7.51
C LEU A 273 -12.34 -1.25 7.99
N LEU A 274 -13.40 -0.55 8.40
CA LEU A 274 -14.66 -1.16 8.81
C LEU A 274 -15.64 -1.43 7.66
N LEU A 275 -15.29 -1.07 6.41
CA LEU A 275 -16.10 -1.42 5.25
C LEU A 275 -16.07 -2.96 5.07
N PRO A 276 -17.23 -3.65 5.10
CA PRO A 276 -17.25 -5.10 5.00
C PRO A 276 -16.64 -5.58 3.68
N ALA A 277 -15.63 -6.46 3.75
CA ALA A 277 -14.97 -6.98 2.56
C ALA A 277 -15.93 -7.72 1.60
N GLY A 278 -17.07 -8.21 2.09
CA GLY A 278 -18.12 -8.79 1.24
C GLY A 278 -18.81 -7.80 0.30
N THR A 279 -18.71 -6.49 0.54
CA THR A 279 -19.26 -5.45 -0.36
C THR A 279 -18.26 -4.95 -1.39
N TYR A 280 -17.05 -5.52 -1.44
CA TYR A 280 -16.05 -5.09 -2.41
C TYR A 280 -16.48 -5.46 -3.84
N ASP A 281 -16.20 -4.54 -4.75
CA ASP A 281 -16.37 -4.72 -6.19
C ASP A 281 -15.20 -5.56 -6.72
N ASP A 282 -15.46 -6.86 -6.92
CA ASP A 282 -14.44 -7.84 -7.32
C ASP A 282 -13.98 -7.62 -8.76
N ASP A 283 -14.89 -7.22 -9.66
CA ASP A 283 -14.58 -6.90 -11.05
C ASP A 283 -13.62 -5.72 -11.15
N ARG A 284 -13.82 -4.70 -10.30
CA ARG A 284 -12.88 -3.57 -10.23
C ARG A 284 -11.52 -3.97 -9.67
N ILE A 285 -11.47 -4.81 -8.63
CA ILE A 285 -10.20 -5.32 -8.10
C ILE A 285 -9.46 -6.10 -9.18
N LEU A 286 -10.16 -7.04 -9.83
CA LEU A 286 -9.61 -7.90 -10.88
C LEU A 286 -9.12 -7.10 -12.09
N GLY A 287 -9.89 -6.11 -12.55
CA GLY A 287 -9.46 -5.27 -13.67
C GLY A 287 -8.23 -4.40 -13.34
N ILE A 288 -8.09 -3.93 -12.10
CA ILE A 288 -6.86 -3.24 -11.66
C ILE A 288 -5.68 -4.23 -11.58
N GLN A 289 -5.88 -5.44 -11.06
CA GLN A 289 -4.87 -6.51 -11.05
C GLN A 289 -4.36 -6.80 -12.47
N GLN A 290 -5.28 -7.08 -13.40
CA GLN A 290 -4.94 -7.33 -14.81
C GLN A 290 -4.19 -6.15 -15.44
N SER A 291 -4.58 -4.91 -15.13
CA SER A 291 -3.90 -3.71 -15.63
C SER A 291 -2.47 -3.60 -15.13
N VAL A 292 -2.24 -3.89 -13.84
CA VAL A 292 -0.89 -3.90 -13.23
C VAL A 292 -0.04 -5.04 -13.78
N ASP A 293 -0.61 -6.23 -13.94
CA ASP A 293 0.11 -7.41 -14.44
C ASP A 293 0.57 -7.18 -15.89
N ARG A 294 -0.28 -6.59 -16.73
CA ARG A 294 0.09 -6.17 -18.09
C ARG A 294 1.22 -5.13 -18.08
N LEU A 295 1.09 -4.08 -17.27
CA LEU A 295 2.13 -3.06 -17.15
C LEU A 295 3.48 -3.66 -16.73
N ARG A 296 3.47 -4.52 -15.70
CA ARG A 296 4.69 -5.17 -15.19
C ARG A 296 5.31 -6.13 -16.22
N ALA A 297 4.47 -6.88 -16.94
CA ALA A 297 4.93 -7.83 -17.96
C ALA A 297 5.55 -7.13 -19.18
N LYS A 298 4.96 -6.01 -19.61
CA LYS A 298 5.40 -5.29 -20.82
C LYS A 298 6.53 -4.30 -20.54
N SER A 299 6.57 -3.66 -19.37
CA SER A 299 7.64 -2.70 -19.05
C SER A 299 7.90 -2.55 -17.54
N ARG A 300 9.03 -3.10 -17.08
CA ARG A 300 9.50 -2.95 -15.70
C ARG A 300 9.85 -1.50 -15.34
N SER A 301 10.40 -0.75 -16.29
CA SER A 301 10.77 0.66 -16.08
C SER A 301 9.53 1.54 -15.95
N PHE A 302 8.51 1.35 -16.80
CA PHE A 302 7.24 2.07 -16.65
C PHE A 302 6.48 1.65 -15.39
N TYR A 303 6.54 0.36 -15.01
CA TYR A 303 5.97 -0.08 -13.74
C TYR A 303 6.61 0.66 -12.56
N LEU A 304 7.93 0.79 -12.53
CA LEU A 304 8.63 1.55 -11.50
C LEU A 304 8.32 3.06 -11.60
N ALA A 305 8.34 3.64 -12.79
CA ALA A 305 8.00 5.05 -13.00
C ALA A 305 6.58 5.38 -12.55
N SER A 306 5.62 4.46 -12.73
CA SER A 306 4.23 4.64 -12.27
C SER A 306 4.13 4.86 -10.76
N SER A 307 5.12 4.42 -9.98
CA SER A 307 5.13 4.52 -8.52
C SER A 307 5.35 5.94 -7.98
N THR A 308 5.74 6.88 -8.84
CA THR A 308 5.83 8.30 -8.49
C THR A 308 4.44 8.94 -8.36
N PHE A 309 3.44 8.39 -9.05
CA PHE A 309 2.04 8.81 -8.91
C PHE A 309 1.38 8.15 -7.69
N GLN A 310 0.34 8.77 -7.14
CA GLN A 310 -0.35 8.26 -5.94
C GLN A 310 -1.87 8.22 -6.12
N GLY A 311 -2.52 7.42 -5.28
CA GLY A 311 -3.98 7.37 -5.17
C GLY A 311 -4.68 7.04 -6.49
N ARG A 312 -5.79 7.73 -6.75
CA ARG A 312 -6.63 7.50 -7.94
C ARG A 312 -5.96 7.86 -9.25
N LEU A 313 -5.11 8.88 -9.27
CA LEU A 313 -4.34 9.22 -10.47
C LEU A 313 -3.49 8.04 -10.94
N ARG A 314 -2.78 7.38 -10.02
CA ARG A 314 -1.98 6.19 -10.37
C ARG A 314 -2.85 5.05 -10.91
N ILE A 315 -4.01 4.81 -10.29
CA ILE A 315 -4.95 3.76 -10.74
C ILE A 315 -5.43 4.08 -12.16
N ASP A 316 -5.87 5.30 -12.41
CA ASP A 316 -6.40 5.72 -13.71
C ASP A 316 -5.33 5.68 -14.81
N LEU A 317 -4.09 6.10 -14.52
CA LEU A 317 -2.96 6.02 -15.45
C LEU A 317 -2.60 4.58 -15.80
N VAL A 318 -2.61 3.67 -14.82
CA VAL A 318 -2.35 2.24 -15.04
C VAL A 318 -3.45 1.62 -15.91
N ILE A 319 -4.72 1.99 -15.67
CA ILE A 319 -5.84 1.54 -16.50
C ILE A 319 -5.74 2.09 -17.92
N LEU A 320 -5.41 3.39 -18.08
CA LEU A 320 -5.21 4.01 -19.39
C LEU A 320 -4.09 3.32 -20.17
N TYR A 321 -2.95 3.05 -19.53
CA TYR A 321 -1.86 2.27 -20.13
C TYR A 321 -2.36 0.88 -20.55
N SER A 322 -3.09 0.19 -19.67
CA SER A 322 -3.65 -1.13 -19.98
C SER A 322 -4.62 -1.07 -21.16
N PHE A 323 -5.45 -0.03 -21.27
CA PHE A 323 -6.34 0.16 -22.41
C PHE A 323 -5.56 0.30 -23.72
N CYS A 324 -4.57 1.21 -23.74
CA CYS A 324 -3.75 1.43 -24.93
C CYS A 324 -3.07 0.13 -25.36
N ARG A 325 -2.50 -0.61 -24.39
CA ARG A 325 -1.81 -1.87 -24.70
C ARG A 325 -2.74 -2.99 -25.13
N VAL A 326 -3.93 -3.10 -24.54
CA VAL A 326 -4.94 -4.09 -24.96
C VAL A 326 -5.45 -3.77 -26.37
N ALA A 327 -5.71 -2.51 -26.68
CA ALA A 327 -6.12 -2.11 -28.02
C ALA A 327 -5.05 -2.49 -29.06
N ASP A 328 -3.81 -2.10 -28.81
CA ASP A 328 -2.62 -2.41 -29.61
C ASP A 328 -2.44 -3.93 -29.81
N ASP A 329 -2.48 -4.73 -28.73
CA ASP A 329 -2.37 -6.19 -28.80
C ASP A 329 -3.52 -6.85 -29.60
N LEU A 330 -4.75 -6.31 -29.56
CA LEU A 330 -5.88 -6.85 -30.33
C LEU A 330 -5.72 -6.62 -31.84
N ILE A 331 -5.00 -5.56 -32.21
CA ILE A 331 -4.80 -5.17 -33.61
C ILE A 331 -3.56 -5.86 -34.16
N ASP A 332 -2.44 -5.82 -33.43
CA ASP A 332 -1.16 -6.40 -33.85
C ASP A 332 -1.17 -7.93 -33.90
N ASN A 333 -1.87 -8.59 -32.98
CA ASN A 333 -1.93 -10.04 -32.91
C ASN A 333 -3.13 -10.63 -33.66
N ALA A 334 -3.87 -9.82 -34.42
CA ALA A 334 -4.99 -10.30 -35.23
C ALA A 334 -4.50 -11.28 -36.31
N SER A 335 -5.26 -12.34 -36.56
CA SER A 335 -4.89 -13.39 -37.52
C SER A 335 -5.01 -12.91 -38.98
N SER A 336 -5.74 -11.82 -39.21
CA SER A 336 -5.92 -11.23 -40.54
C SER A 336 -6.19 -9.72 -40.47
N PRO A 337 -5.90 -8.96 -41.54
CA PRO A 337 -6.26 -7.54 -41.62
C PRO A 337 -7.77 -7.27 -41.46
N ALA A 338 -8.63 -8.22 -41.86
CA ALA A 338 -10.07 -8.11 -41.68
C ALA A 338 -10.49 -8.24 -40.22
N GLU A 339 -9.82 -9.12 -39.46
CA GLU A 339 -10.02 -9.25 -38.02
C GLU A 339 -9.56 -7.99 -37.29
N ALA A 340 -8.39 -7.45 -37.64
CA ALA A 340 -7.87 -6.22 -37.03
C ALA A 340 -8.83 -5.03 -37.26
N LYS A 341 -9.35 -4.85 -38.48
CA LYS A 341 -10.39 -3.85 -38.80
C LYS A 341 -11.67 -4.07 -37.98
N THR A 342 -12.03 -5.32 -37.72
CA THR A 342 -13.19 -5.65 -36.87
C THR A 342 -12.95 -5.21 -35.43
N TRP A 343 -11.75 -5.42 -34.89
CA TRP A 343 -11.38 -4.95 -33.54
C TRP A 343 -11.40 -3.43 -33.43
N VAL A 344 -10.80 -2.72 -34.38
CA VAL A 344 -10.88 -1.25 -34.42
C VAL A 344 -12.33 -0.77 -34.43
N LYS A 345 -13.20 -1.37 -35.25
CA LYS A 345 -14.62 -1.04 -35.30
C LYS A 345 -15.34 -1.31 -33.97
N LYS A 346 -15.03 -2.43 -33.31
CA LYS A 346 -15.59 -2.74 -31.97
C LYS A 346 -15.15 -1.72 -30.93
N LEU A 347 -13.87 -1.36 -30.89
CA LEU A 347 -13.34 -0.35 -29.97
C LEU A 347 -13.97 1.02 -30.22
N ARG A 348 -14.12 1.42 -31.49
CA ARG A 348 -14.79 2.68 -31.88
C ARG A 348 -16.24 2.70 -31.41
N ASN A 349 -16.99 1.62 -31.66
CA ASN A 349 -18.37 1.51 -31.19
C ASN A 349 -18.47 1.55 -29.65
N PHE A 350 -17.56 0.87 -28.96
CA PHE A 350 -17.50 0.95 -27.49
C PHE A 350 -17.29 2.38 -27.00
N LEU A 351 -16.35 3.13 -27.61
CA LEU A 351 -16.12 4.53 -27.27
C LEU A 351 -17.35 5.38 -27.59
N ASP A 352 -17.93 5.23 -28.77
CA ASP A 352 -19.14 5.97 -29.17
C ASP A 352 -20.29 5.76 -28.19
N LEU A 353 -20.50 4.52 -27.74
CA LEU A 353 -21.48 4.19 -26.70
C LEU A 353 -21.10 4.74 -25.33
N SER A 354 -19.81 4.77 -24.98
CA SER A 354 -19.33 5.30 -23.69
C SER A 354 -19.55 6.80 -23.54
N TYR A 355 -19.60 7.52 -24.67
CA TYR A 355 -19.92 8.94 -24.74
C TYR A 355 -21.35 9.20 -25.24
N SER A 356 -22.15 8.14 -25.43
CA SER A 356 -23.58 8.29 -25.72
C SER A 356 -24.31 8.70 -24.43
N GLY A 357 -25.24 9.65 -24.54
CA GLY A 357 -25.97 10.17 -23.40
C GLY A 357 -26.88 9.14 -22.71
N ASP A 358 -27.65 9.60 -21.73
CA ASP A 358 -28.58 8.75 -20.99
C ASP A 358 -29.68 8.17 -21.91
N ILE A 359 -30.08 6.92 -21.63
CA ILE A 359 -31.08 6.19 -22.41
C ILE A 359 -32.35 6.05 -21.60
N LYS A 360 -33.49 6.36 -22.22
CA LYS A 360 -34.81 6.16 -21.64
C LYS A 360 -35.38 4.82 -22.11
N THR A 361 -35.65 3.92 -21.19
CA THR A 361 -36.30 2.64 -21.47
C THR A 361 -37.78 2.82 -21.84
N GLU A 362 -38.38 1.82 -22.47
CA GLU A 362 -39.82 1.78 -22.80
C GLU A 362 -40.71 1.96 -21.56
N LYS A 363 -40.23 1.54 -20.38
CA LYS A 363 -40.91 1.71 -19.08
C LYS A 363 -40.70 3.09 -18.44
N GLY A 364 -40.02 4.01 -19.14
CA GLY A 364 -39.75 5.38 -18.68
C GLY A 364 -38.55 5.54 -17.74
N GLU A 365 -37.85 4.46 -17.40
CA GLU A 365 -36.64 4.51 -16.55
C GLU A 365 -35.44 5.06 -17.33
N ILE A 366 -34.68 5.97 -16.73
CA ILE A 366 -33.46 6.56 -17.30
C ILE A 366 -32.25 5.77 -16.84
N ILE A 367 -31.55 5.13 -17.79
CA ILE A 367 -30.29 4.43 -17.57
C ILE A 367 -29.16 5.36 -18.01
N ARG A 368 -28.23 5.64 -17.11
CA ARG A 368 -27.06 6.46 -17.46
C ARG A 368 -26.14 5.71 -18.41
N GLY A 369 -25.62 6.39 -19.43
CA GLY A 369 -24.61 5.82 -20.33
C GLY A 369 -23.37 5.32 -19.56
N SER A 370 -23.04 5.99 -18.45
CA SER A 370 -21.96 5.65 -17.53
C SER A 370 -22.28 4.52 -16.53
N ASP A 371 -23.45 3.87 -16.63
CA ASP A 371 -23.84 2.82 -15.69
C ASP A 371 -23.02 1.54 -15.95
N LYS A 372 -22.33 1.06 -14.92
CA LYS A 372 -21.40 -0.08 -15.01
C LYS A 372 -22.08 -1.44 -15.10
N ASN A 373 -23.39 -1.52 -14.91
CA ASN A 373 -24.15 -2.76 -14.97
C ASN A 373 -25.14 -2.77 -16.15
N ARG A 374 -25.75 -1.61 -16.43
CA ARG A 374 -26.86 -1.48 -17.39
C ARG A 374 -26.56 -0.53 -18.55
N GLY A 375 -25.43 0.18 -18.51
CA GLY A 375 -25.03 1.10 -19.57
C GLY A 375 -24.85 0.37 -20.91
N THR A 376 -25.17 1.03 -22.01
CA THR A 376 -25.05 0.44 -23.35
C THR A 376 -23.62 0.04 -23.70
N ALA A 377 -22.64 0.86 -23.33
CA ALA A 377 -21.23 0.54 -23.49
C ALA A 377 -20.87 -0.73 -22.71
N THR A 378 -21.39 -0.88 -21.49
CA THR A 378 -21.19 -2.06 -20.65
C THR A 378 -21.75 -3.30 -21.32
N LEU A 379 -23.04 -3.28 -21.70
CA LEU A 379 -23.70 -4.42 -22.34
C LEU A 379 -23.01 -4.81 -23.65
N PHE A 380 -22.61 -3.82 -24.45
CA PHE A 380 -21.85 -4.04 -25.68
C PHE A 380 -20.53 -4.76 -25.39
N ALA A 381 -19.76 -4.28 -24.41
CA ALA A 381 -18.46 -4.86 -24.07
C ALA A 381 -18.58 -6.30 -23.55
N VAL A 382 -19.56 -6.60 -22.69
CA VAL A 382 -19.84 -7.97 -22.21
C VAL A 382 -20.12 -8.92 -23.37
N GLN A 383 -20.91 -8.49 -24.36
CA GLN A 383 -21.36 -9.35 -25.46
C GLN A 383 -20.30 -9.55 -26.54
N ASN A 384 -19.40 -8.59 -26.72
CA ASN A 384 -18.54 -8.52 -27.91
C ASN A 384 -17.04 -8.68 -27.64
N CYS A 385 -16.62 -8.67 -26.37
CA CYS A 385 -15.22 -8.74 -25.96
C CYS A 385 -14.96 -9.92 -25.01
N PRO A 386 -13.78 -10.54 -25.06
CA PRO A 386 -13.39 -11.55 -24.09
C PRO A 386 -13.21 -10.93 -22.69
N PRO A 387 -13.25 -11.74 -21.61
CA PRO A 387 -13.28 -11.23 -20.23
C PRO A 387 -12.12 -10.32 -19.83
N ASP A 388 -10.92 -10.60 -20.32
CA ASP A 388 -9.69 -9.85 -20.10
C ASP A 388 -9.70 -8.46 -20.76
N VAL A 389 -10.30 -8.36 -21.95
CA VAL A 389 -10.50 -7.09 -22.66
C VAL A 389 -11.63 -6.29 -22.02
N PHE A 390 -12.74 -6.95 -21.74
CA PHE A 390 -13.96 -6.32 -21.22
C PHE A 390 -13.73 -5.51 -19.92
N LEU A 391 -13.04 -6.08 -18.91
CA LEU A 391 -12.78 -5.36 -17.66
C LEU A 391 -11.91 -4.12 -17.87
N THR A 392 -10.95 -4.19 -18.79
CA THR A 392 -10.08 -3.06 -19.15
C THR A 392 -10.90 -1.92 -19.75
N LEU A 393 -11.83 -2.26 -20.65
CA LEU A 393 -12.74 -1.29 -21.28
C LEU A 393 -13.67 -0.65 -20.24
N LEU A 394 -14.29 -1.44 -19.35
CA LEU A 394 -15.18 -0.93 -18.30
C LEU A 394 -14.52 -0.01 -17.28
N LEU A 395 -13.23 -0.21 -17.04
CA LEU A 395 -12.49 0.57 -16.07
C LEU A 395 -11.93 1.87 -16.66
N LEU A 396 -11.90 2.02 -17.98
CA LEU A 396 -11.45 3.24 -18.65
C LEU A 396 -12.23 4.45 -18.10
N PRO A 397 -11.54 5.48 -17.57
CA PRO A 397 -12.19 6.62 -16.91
C PRO A 397 -12.75 7.62 -17.94
N THR A 398 -13.74 7.19 -18.72
CA THR A 398 -14.41 8.01 -19.75
C THR A 398 -15.19 9.19 -19.18
N ASP A 399 -15.47 9.20 -17.87
CA ASP A 399 -16.00 10.36 -17.14
C ASP A 399 -14.99 11.51 -16.98
N ARG A 400 -13.70 11.26 -17.26
CA ARG A 400 -12.57 12.18 -17.03
C ARG A 400 -11.72 12.40 -18.28
N LEU A 401 -11.85 11.50 -19.25
CA LEU A 401 -11.14 11.55 -20.52
C LEU A 401 -12.07 12.13 -21.59
N SER A 402 -11.49 12.89 -22.52
CA SER A 402 -12.23 13.36 -23.69
C SER A 402 -12.31 12.25 -24.74
N LYS A 403 -13.40 12.25 -25.52
CA LYS A 403 -13.59 11.30 -26.62
C LYS A 403 -12.54 11.46 -27.72
N GLU A 404 -12.22 12.69 -28.08
CA GLU A 404 -11.42 13.01 -29.26
C GLU A 404 -10.01 12.37 -29.24
N PRO A 405 -9.20 12.46 -28.17
CA PRO A 405 -7.88 11.82 -28.20
C PRO A 405 -7.95 10.28 -28.25
N LEU A 406 -8.97 9.67 -27.64
CA LEU A 406 -9.20 8.22 -27.75
C LEU A 406 -9.60 7.83 -29.17
N ALA A 407 -10.41 8.65 -29.84
CA ALA A 407 -10.80 8.43 -31.24
C ALA A 407 -9.61 8.62 -32.20
N GLU A 408 -8.77 9.64 -31.98
CA GLU A 408 -7.56 9.84 -32.78
C GLU A 408 -6.53 8.73 -32.58
N LEU A 409 -6.43 8.14 -31.38
CA LEU A 409 -5.62 6.93 -31.16
C LEU A 409 -6.12 5.77 -32.05
N LEU A 410 -7.45 5.55 -32.12
CA LEU A 410 -8.01 4.53 -33.02
C LEU A 410 -7.79 4.86 -34.51
N ASN A 411 -7.78 6.14 -34.89
CA ASN A 411 -7.39 6.56 -36.24
C ASN A 411 -5.92 6.26 -36.52
N GLY A 412 -5.04 6.32 -35.51
CA GLY A 412 -3.65 5.86 -35.59
C GLY A 412 -3.56 4.38 -35.93
N PHE A 413 -4.31 3.55 -35.20
CA PHE A 413 -4.38 2.11 -35.51
C PHE A 413 -4.94 1.82 -36.92
N GLU A 414 -5.89 2.61 -37.42
CA GLU A 414 -6.34 2.48 -38.81
C GLU A 414 -5.24 2.80 -39.82
N MET A 415 -4.38 3.78 -39.52
CA MET A 415 -3.19 4.06 -40.32
C MET A 415 -2.21 2.88 -40.28
N ASP A 416 -1.98 2.26 -39.12
CA ASP A 416 -1.12 1.07 -38.99
C ASP A 416 -1.59 -0.08 -39.90
N LEU A 417 -2.90 -0.27 -40.05
CA LEU A 417 -3.47 -1.29 -40.93
C LEU A 417 -3.31 -1.03 -42.44
N THR A 418 -2.84 0.17 -42.83
CA THR A 418 -2.54 0.47 -44.23
C THR A 418 -1.10 0.12 -44.63
N PHE A 419 -0.22 -0.14 -43.66
CA PHE A 419 1.11 -0.67 -43.94
C PHE A 419 1.00 -2.12 -44.40
N SER A 420 1.68 -2.47 -45.49
CA SER A 420 1.74 -3.84 -45.97
C SER A 420 3.15 -4.15 -46.52
N PRO A 421 3.53 -5.43 -46.62
CA PRO A 421 4.78 -5.80 -47.28
C PRO A 421 4.90 -5.28 -48.73
N THR A 422 3.76 -5.06 -49.39
CA THR A 422 3.68 -4.53 -50.77
C THR A 422 3.70 -3.00 -50.83
N HIS A 423 3.40 -2.31 -49.72
CA HIS A 423 3.45 -0.86 -49.57
C HIS A 423 4.16 -0.49 -48.25
N PRO A 424 5.49 -0.67 -48.18
CA PRO A 424 6.24 -0.54 -46.92
C PRO A 424 6.32 0.90 -46.39
N THR A 425 6.21 1.90 -47.26
CA THR A 425 6.09 3.31 -46.85
C THR A 425 4.70 3.67 -46.34
N GLY A 426 3.72 2.77 -46.51
CA GLY A 426 2.35 2.93 -46.03
C GLY A 426 1.72 4.27 -46.42
N PRO A 427 1.00 4.94 -45.50
CA PRO A 427 0.36 6.23 -45.73
C PRO A 427 1.33 7.42 -45.56
N ILE A 428 2.56 7.22 -45.08
CA ILE A 428 3.49 8.30 -44.71
C ILE A 428 4.35 8.69 -45.91
N LYS A 429 4.08 9.88 -46.49
CA LYS A 429 4.79 10.39 -47.68
C LYS A 429 5.52 11.70 -47.45
N SER A 430 5.21 12.39 -46.36
CA SER A 430 5.75 13.70 -45.99
C SER A 430 6.05 13.77 -44.49
N GLU A 431 6.83 14.77 -44.08
CA GLU A 431 7.07 15.06 -42.66
C GLU A 431 5.75 15.34 -41.93
N SER A 432 4.79 16.02 -42.56
CA SER A 432 3.46 16.23 -41.99
C SER A 432 2.67 14.93 -41.77
N ASP A 433 2.84 13.92 -42.62
CA ASP A 433 2.20 12.62 -42.41
C ASP A 433 2.84 11.88 -41.24
N LEU A 434 4.16 12.02 -41.07
CA LEU A 434 4.91 11.45 -39.94
C LEU A 434 4.51 12.13 -38.62
N ASP A 435 4.37 13.46 -38.63
CA ASP A 435 3.90 14.23 -37.48
C ASP A 435 2.48 13.83 -37.09
N LEU A 436 1.57 13.70 -38.07
CA LEU A 436 0.21 13.25 -37.83
C LEU A 436 0.17 11.83 -37.25
N TYR A 437 0.99 10.92 -37.79
CA TYR A 437 1.12 9.57 -37.25
C TYR A 437 1.61 9.58 -35.80
N GLY A 438 2.72 10.27 -35.52
CA GLY A 438 3.27 10.41 -34.17
C GLY A 438 2.29 11.07 -33.19
N ALA A 439 1.55 12.08 -33.65
CA ALA A 439 0.50 12.71 -32.87
C ALA A 439 -0.60 11.70 -32.49
N ARG A 440 -1.01 10.81 -33.39
CA ARG A 440 -2.05 9.81 -33.14
C ARG A 440 -1.62 8.67 -32.23
N VAL A 441 -0.44 8.08 -32.46
CA VAL A 441 0.00 6.88 -31.71
C VAL A 441 0.69 7.21 -30.38
N ALA A 442 1.21 8.42 -30.21
CA ALA A 442 1.89 8.84 -28.98
C ALA A 442 1.35 10.16 -28.40
N GLY A 443 1.11 11.17 -29.24
CA GLY A 443 0.64 12.48 -28.79
C GLY A 443 -0.72 12.44 -28.08
N THR A 444 -1.66 11.65 -28.59
CA THR A 444 -2.98 11.44 -27.96
C THR A 444 -2.86 10.81 -26.57
N VAL A 445 -1.98 9.82 -26.40
CA VAL A 445 -1.73 9.16 -25.11
C VAL A 445 -1.15 10.16 -24.11
N ALA A 446 -0.21 11.00 -24.54
CA ALA A 446 0.31 12.09 -23.71
C ALA A 446 -0.80 13.06 -23.27
N LEU A 447 -1.69 13.45 -24.20
CA LEU A 447 -2.83 14.31 -23.91
C LEU A 447 -3.80 13.67 -22.90
N LEU A 448 -4.10 12.37 -23.04
CA LEU A 448 -4.95 11.63 -22.10
C LEU A 448 -4.32 11.55 -20.70
N CYS A 449 -3.01 11.32 -20.60
CA CYS A 449 -2.28 11.38 -19.34
C CYS A 449 -2.38 12.77 -18.69
N ILE A 450 -2.21 13.85 -19.46
CA ILE A 450 -2.33 15.23 -18.99
C ILE A 450 -3.75 15.52 -18.49
N GLN A 451 -4.79 15.06 -19.20
CA GLN A 451 -6.18 15.21 -18.77
C GLN A 451 -6.43 14.57 -17.40
N LEU A 452 -5.91 13.35 -17.16
CA LEU A 452 -6.01 12.71 -15.84
C LEU A 452 -5.26 13.48 -14.76
N VAL A 453 -4.05 13.97 -15.05
CA VAL A 453 -3.28 14.78 -14.10
C VAL A 453 -4.04 16.05 -13.73
N LEU A 454 -4.55 16.79 -14.71
CA LEU A 454 -5.32 18.02 -14.50
C LEU A 454 -6.66 17.79 -13.80
N TYR A 455 -7.30 16.63 -14.03
CA TYR A 455 -8.51 16.27 -13.32
C TYR A 455 -8.27 16.05 -11.82
N HIS A 456 -7.21 15.30 -11.47
CA HIS A 456 -6.87 15.01 -10.06
C HIS A 456 -6.15 16.17 -9.37
N HIS A 457 -5.47 17.02 -10.14
CA HIS A 457 -4.72 18.19 -9.69
C HIS A 457 -5.04 19.40 -10.56
N PRO A 458 -6.24 20.00 -10.42
CA PRO A 458 -6.63 21.16 -11.21
C PRO A 458 -5.68 22.33 -10.94
N LEU A 459 -5.26 23.02 -12.01
CA LEU A 459 -4.52 24.27 -11.91
C LEU A 459 -5.42 25.27 -11.16
N ARG A 460 -4.93 25.77 -10.03
CA ARG A 460 -5.64 26.75 -9.21
C ARG A 460 -5.42 28.16 -9.72
#